data_AF-A0A2K2VHZ2-F1
#
_entry.id   AF-A0A2K2VHZ2-F1
#
_cell.length_a   1.000
_cell.length_b   1.000
_cell.length_c   1.000
_cell.angle_alpha   90.00
_cell.angle_beta   90.00
_cell.angle_gamma   90.00
#
_symmetry.space_group_name_H-M   'P 1'
#
loop_
_entity.id
_entity.type
_entity.pdbx_description
1 polymer ?
#
loop_
_entity_poly.entity_id
_entity_poly.type
_entity_poly.pdbx_seq_one_letter_code
_entity_poly.pdbx_strand_id
1 'polypeptide(L)'
;MKSIKTVTKIMLGTLMFGTAATAEPNLPPPIGDMVKIEKIAGPAGAFVAKENFPKDYFLIPKNLPYLVGMTLYDSSSSKLGLSQKQIDAILKVKEDLMSKAVKKALVIKKLELDMMQQISFKHKSQKVTELYPRVDEIAKLRAELTKIHLECIEKVKAVLTPEQFEEMLDYGVVNMF
;
A
#
# COMPACT_ATOMS: atom_id res chain seq x y z
N MET A 1 76.37 4.30 12.30
CA MET A 1 75.28 4.04 11.33
C MET A 1 74.16 3.30 12.05
N LYS A 2 72.92 3.81 11.89
CA LYS A 2 71.57 3.17 11.88
C LYS A 2 71.45 1.78 12.57
N SER A 3 70.44 1.47 13.40
CA SER A 3 69.01 1.55 13.05
C SER A 3 68.11 1.08 14.20
N ILE A 4 67.00 1.82 14.41
CA ILE A 4 65.59 1.36 14.59
C ILE A 4 65.30 0.48 15.83
N LYS A 5 64.79 0.98 16.97
CA LYS A 5 63.47 1.58 17.30
C LYS A 5 62.25 0.85 16.75
N THR A 6 61.56 0.07 17.60
CA THR A 6 60.10 -0.11 17.48
C THR A 6 59.48 -0.14 18.88
N VAL A 7 58.86 0.98 19.27
CA VAL A 7 58.00 1.10 20.44
C VAL A 7 56.57 0.93 19.95
N THR A 8 55.91 -0.13 20.43
CA THR A 8 54.52 -0.47 20.12
C THR A 8 53.58 0.58 20.74
N LYS A 9 52.96 1.42 19.91
CA LYS A 9 51.82 2.26 20.33
C LYS A 9 50.53 1.49 20.08
N ILE A 10 49.87 1.08 21.16
CA ILE A 10 48.50 0.56 21.15
C ILE A 10 47.57 1.75 20.92
N MET A 11 46.92 1.79 19.76
CA MET A 11 45.91 2.78 19.44
C MET A 11 44.56 2.26 19.92
N LEU A 12 44.03 2.88 20.98
CA LEU A 12 42.71 2.60 21.53
C LEU A 12 41.67 3.20 20.56
N GLY A 13 41.10 2.37 19.69
CA GLY A 13 40.00 2.76 18.80
C GLY A 13 38.68 2.67 19.54
N THR A 14 38.13 3.81 19.97
CA THR A 14 36.78 3.90 20.50
C THR A 14 35.79 3.64 19.36
N LEU A 15 35.22 2.44 19.31
CA LEU A 15 34.07 2.12 18.46
C LEU A 15 32.87 2.89 19.04
N MET A 16 32.62 4.08 18.49
CA MET A 16 31.34 4.77 18.63
C MET A 16 30.30 3.94 17.87
N PHE A 17 29.64 3.00 18.56
CA PHE A 17 28.35 2.48 18.11
C PHE A 17 27.35 3.62 18.21
N GLY A 18 27.28 4.44 17.16
CA GLY A 18 26.17 5.35 16.98
C GLY A 18 24.91 4.50 16.90
N THR A 19 24.03 4.62 17.89
CA THR A 19 22.65 4.15 17.77
C THR A 19 22.04 4.98 16.64
N ALA A 20 22.04 4.44 15.42
CA ALA A 20 21.18 4.96 14.38
C ALA A 20 19.76 4.79 14.92
N ALA A 21 19.16 5.89 15.40
CA ALA A 21 17.76 5.93 15.71
C ALA A 21 17.04 5.54 14.42
N THR A 22 16.60 4.29 14.33
CA THR A 22 15.77 3.85 13.22
C THR A 22 14.51 4.68 13.30
N ALA A 23 14.25 5.49 12.28
CA ALA A 23 12.99 6.20 12.15
C ALA A 23 11.85 5.20 12.39
N GLU A 24 10.91 5.56 13.26
CA GLU A 24 9.69 4.78 13.51
C GLU A 24 8.56 5.31 12.61
N PRO A 25 7.53 4.52 12.29
CA PRO A 25 6.38 5.03 11.55
C PRO A 25 5.68 6.20 12.27
N ASN A 26 5.05 7.11 11.52
CA ASN A 26 4.19 8.16 12.09
C ASN A 26 3.05 7.59 12.94
N LEU A 27 2.52 6.42 12.55
CA LEU A 27 1.51 5.67 13.29
C LEU A 27 1.86 4.17 13.27
N PRO A 28 1.52 3.42 14.32
CA PRO A 28 1.71 1.97 14.31
C PRO A 28 0.93 1.32 13.15
N PRO A 29 1.36 0.15 12.66
CA PRO A 29 0.65 -0.57 11.63
C PRO A 29 -0.84 -0.77 11.98
N PRO A 30 -1.78 -0.55 11.05
CA PRO A 30 -3.22 -0.57 11.35
C PRO A 30 -3.78 -1.99 11.38
N ILE A 31 -3.25 -2.86 12.25
CA ILE A 31 -3.57 -4.29 12.32
C ILE A 31 -5.08 -4.53 12.49
N GLY A 32 -5.76 -3.76 13.35
CA GLY A 32 -7.20 -3.88 13.55
C GLY A 32 -8.02 -3.61 12.28
N ASP A 33 -7.63 -2.62 11.48
CA ASP A 33 -8.28 -2.34 10.20
C ASP A 33 -8.01 -3.46 9.20
N MET A 34 -6.79 -4.00 9.15
CA MET A 34 -6.44 -5.11 8.26
C MET A 34 -7.29 -6.34 8.55
N VAL A 35 -7.40 -6.75 9.82
CA VAL A 35 -8.23 -7.89 10.25
C VAL A 35 -9.70 -7.66 9.91
N LYS A 36 -10.21 -6.43 10.13
CA LYS A 36 -11.59 -6.08 9.79
C LYS A 36 -11.84 -6.17 8.29
N ILE A 37 -10.92 -5.66 7.48
CA ILE A 37 -11.01 -5.69 6.02
C ILE A 37 -10.93 -7.12 5.49
N GLU A 38 -10.03 -7.95 6.02
CA GLU A 38 -9.92 -9.37 5.68
C GLU A 38 -11.21 -10.14 5.98
N LYS A 39 -11.78 -9.92 7.17
CA LYS A 39 -13.07 -10.50 7.55
C LYS A 39 -14.20 -10.07 6.61
N ILE A 40 -14.22 -8.80 6.19
CA ILE A 40 -15.20 -8.27 5.24
C ILE A 40 -15.00 -8.87 3.84
N ALA A 41 -13.75 -9.01 3.40
CA ALA A 41 -13.41 -9.56 2.08
C ALA A 41 -13.89 -11.01 1.92
N GLY A 42 -13.89 -11.78 3.01
CA GLY A 42 -14.24 -13.20 2.99
C GLY A 42 -13.22 -14.04 2.20
N PRO A 43 -13.51 -15.33 1.97
CA PRO A 43 -12.57 -16.23 1.30
C PRO A 43 -12.25 -15.77 -0.13
N ALA A 44 -11.01 -16.01 -0.57
CA ALA A 44 -10.61 -15.82 -1.97
C ALA A 44 -11.20 -16.93 -2.86
N GLY A 45 -11.14 -16.71 -4.18
CA GLY A 45 -11.56 -17.73 -5.15
C GLY A 45 -10.61 -18.94 -5.16
N ALA A 46 -11.12 -20.10 -5.57
CA ALA A 46 -10.38 -21.37 -5.55
C ALA A 46 -9.09 -21.39 -6.40
N PHE A 47 -8.92 -20.41 -7.29
CA PHE A 47 -7.77 -20.29 -8.19
C PHE A 47 -6.80 -19.17 -7.80
N VAL A 48 -7.00 -18.49 -6.66
CA VAL A 48 -6.15 -17.40 -6.18
C VAL A 48 -5.18 -17.93 -5.12
N ALA A 49 -3.87 -17.79 -5.37
CA ALA A 49 -2.84 -18.23 -4.41
C ALA A 49 -2.73 -17.29 -3.19
N LYS A 50 -2.85 -15.98 -3.41
CA LYS A 50 -2.87 -14.95 -2.36
C LYS A 50 -3.66 -13.75 -2.87
N GLU A 51 -4.53 -13.22 -2.02
CA GLU A 51 -5.31 -12.02 -2.29
C GLU A 51 -4.85 -10.88 -1.38
N ASN A 52 -4.72 -9.68 -1.95
CA ASN A 52 -4.49 -8.42 -1.25
C ASN A 52 -5.71 -7.52 -1.43
N PHE A 53 -6.75 -7.76 -0.63
CA PHE A 53 -7.99 -6.98 -0.70
C PHE A 53 -7.85 -5.64 0.04
N PRO A 54 -8.36 -4.50 -0.51
CA PRO A 54 -9.01 -4.34 -1.82
C PRO A 54 -8.03 -4.05 -2.97
N LYS A 55 -6.71 -4.00 -2.72
CA LYS A 55 -5.68 -3.54 -3.67
C LYS A 55 -5.66 -4.31 -4.99
N ASP A 56 -5.91 -5.61 -4.98
CA ASP A 56 -5.89 -6.43 -6.20
C ASP A 56 -7.04 -6.12 -7.17
N TYR A 57 -8.07 -5.41 -6.71
CA TYR A 57 -9.26 -5.09 -7.50
C TYR A 57 -9.19 -3.74 -8.21
N PHE A 58 -8.11 -2.98 -8.03
CA PHE A 58 -7.91 -1.75 -8.81
C PHE A 58 -7.56 -2.11 -10.25
N LEU A 59 -7.91 -1.23 -11.21
CA LEU A 59 -7.51 -1.40 -12.60
C LEU A 59 -5.99 -1.23 -12.78
N ILE A 60 -5.38 -0.35 -11.97
CA ILE A 60 -3.95 -0.03 -12.01
C ILE A 60 -3.33 -0.21 -10.60
N PRO A 61 -3.22 -1.45 -10.08
CA PRO A 61 -2.89 -1.68 -8.67
C PRO A 61 -1.39 -1.61 -8.35
N LYS A 62 -0.52 -1.69 -9.37
CA LYS A 62 0.94 -1.83 -9.19
C LYS A 62 1.75 -0.56 -9.46
N ASN A 63 1.21 0.34 -10.29
CA ASN A 63 1.95 1.49 -10.81
C ASN A 63 1.46 2.83 -10.23
N LEU A 64 0.62 2.78 -9.20
CA LEU A 64 0.14 3.96 -8.48
C LEU A 64 0.58 3.90 -7.01
N PRO A 65 1.00 5.02 -6.42
CA PRO A 65 1.51 5.02 -5.06
C PRO A 65 0.38 5.03 -4.01
N TYR A 66 0.53 4.23 -2.96
CA TYR A 66 -0.40 4.19 -1.84
C TYR A 66 -0.02 5.21 -0.76
N LEU A 67 -0.25 6.50 -1.04
CA LEU A 67 0.28 7.60 -0.24
C LEU A 67 -0.10 7.54 1.25
N VAL A 68 -1.32 7.15 1.61
CA VAL A 68 -1.70 6.97 3.03
C VAL A 68 -0.77 5.98 3.74
N GLY A 69 -0.41 4.88 3.06
CA GLY A 69 0.52 3.89 3.59
C GLY A 69 1.92 4.47 3.76
N MET A 70 2.40 5.15 2.72
CA MET A 70 3.72 5.75 2.69
C MET A 70 3.89 6.87 3.72
N THR A 71 2.85 7.66 3.97
CA THR A 71 2.91 8.80 4.89
C THR A 71 2.62 8.45 6.34
N LEU A 72 1.82 7.41 6.63
CA LEU A 72 1.44 7.10 8.01
C LEU A 72 2.10 5.86 8.59
N TYR A 73 2.36 4.84 7.76
CA TYR A 73 2.65 3.50 8.26
C TYR A 73 3.98 2.93 7.77
N ASP A 74 4.64 3.58 6.81
CA ASP A 74 5.99 3.21 6.40
C ASP A 74 6.98 3.40 7.55
N SER A 75 7.94 2.49 7.67
CA SER A 75 9.03 2.57 8.65
C SER A 75 9.77 3.91 8.64
N SER A 76 9.94 4.54 7.48
CA SER A 76 10.64 5.82 7.35
C SER A 76 9.72 7.04 7.47
N SER A 77 8.42 6.86 7.68
CA SER A 77 7.44 7.95 7.57
C SER A 77 7.61 9.06 8.62
N SER A 78 8.21 8.80 9.79
CA SER A 78 8.49 9.86 10.76
C SER A 78 9.45 10.93 10.24
N LYS A 79 10.26 10.64 9.21
CA LYS A 79 11.13 11.63 8.56
C LYS A 79 10.36 12.81 7.97
N LEU A 80 9.10 12.60 7.62
CA LEU A 80 8.22 13.64 7.09
C LEU A 80 7.91 14.77 8.09
N GLY A 81 8.12 14.53 9.39
CA GLY A 81 7.82 15.52 10.43
C GLY A 81 6.37 16.03 10.38
N LEU A 82 5.41 15.14 10.10
CA LEU A 82 4.00 15.54 9.95
C LEU A 82 3.48 16.18 11.23
N SER A 83 2.82 17.32 11.09
CA SER A 83 2.05 17.88 12.20
C SER A 83 0.83 17.01 12.52
N GLN A 84 0.32 17.08 13.76
CA GLN A 84 -0.91 16.37 14.13
C GLN A 84 -2.07 16.72 13.19
N LYS A 85 -2.17 18.00 12.78
CA LYS A 85 -3.20 18.46 11.82
C LYS A 85 -3.09 17.74 10.47
N GLN A 86 -1.89 17.48 9.98
CA GLN A 86 -1.67 16.73 8.74
C GLN A 86 -2.02 15.25 8.91
N ILE A 87 -1.62 14.65 10.03
CA ILE A 87 -1.98 13.25 10.37
C ILE A 87 -3.50 13.09 10.37
N ASP A 88 -4.21 13.97 11.08
CA ASP A 88 -5.67 13.94 11.18
C ASP A 88 -6.34 14.13 9.80
N ALA A 89 -5.81 15.03 8.96
CA ALA A 89 -6.30 15.24 7.61
C ALA A 89 -6.11 14.00 6.72
N ILE A 90 -4.96 13.33 6.79
CA ILE A 90 -4.71 12.09 6.01
C ILE A 90 -5.61 10.96 6.52
N LEU A 91 -5.81 10.83 7.84
CA LEU A 91 -6.74 9.85 8.41
C LEU A 91 -8.17 10.11 7.96
N LYS A 92 -8.59 11.37 7.85
CA LYS A 92 -9.91 11.72 7.33
C LYS A 92 -10.08 11.34 5.86
N VAL A 93 -9.07 11.59 5.03
CA VAL A 93 -9.06 11.14 3.62
C VAL A 93 -9.17 9.62 3.53
N LYS A 94 -8.42 8.89 4.37
CA LYS A 94 -8.48 7.42 4.46
C LYS A 94 -9.89 6.96 4.80
N GLU A 95 -10.50 7.52 5.85
CA GLU A 95 -11.85 7.14 6.29
C GLU A 95 -12.90 7.34 5.17
N ASP A 96 -12.91 8.52 4.56
CA ASP A 96 -13.92 8.92 3.59
C ASP A 96 -13.86 8.09 2.29
N LEU A 97 -12.66 7.69 1.88
CA LEU A 97 -12.43 6.99 0.61
C LEU A 97 -12.33 5.47 0.77
N MET A 98 -11.77 4.97 1.88
CA MET A 98 -11.59 3.52 2.08
C MET A 98 -12.94 2.80 2.14
N SER A 99 -13.96 3.39 2.78
CA SER A 99 -15.32 2.81 2.82
C SER A 99 -15.91 2.65 1.41
N LYS A 100 -15.73 3.65 0.53
CA LYS A 100 -16.18 3.60 -0.86
C LYS A 100 -15.40 2.54 -1.65
N ALA A 101 -14.08 2.50 -1.46
CA ALA A 101 -13.19 1.56 -2.12
C ALA A 101 -13.53 0.10 -1.75
N VAL A 102 -13.66 -0.20 -0.45
CA VAL A 102 -14.01 -1.54 0.06
C VAL A 102 -15.37 -1.98 -0.47
N LYS A 103 -16.40 -1.13 -0.42
CA LYS A 103 -17.74 -1.47 -0.94
C LYS A 103 -17.69 -1.83 -2.42
N LYS A 104 -16.94 -1.08 -3.23
CA LYS A 104 -16.84 -1.34 -4.66
C LYS A 104 -16.01 -2.60 -4.97
N ALA A 105 -14.90 -2.81 -4.26
CA ALA A 105 -14.09 -4.03 -4.37
C ALA A 105 -14.89 -5.28 -3.99
N LEU A 106 -15.78 -5.22 -2.99
CA LEU A 106 -16.68 -6.34 -2.65
C LEU A 106 -17.61 -6.72 -3.79
N VAL A 107 -18.17 -5.72 -4.49
CA VAL A 107 -19.05 -5.97 -5.65
C VAL A 107 -18.26 -6.65 -6.77
N ILE A 108 -17.05 -6.16 -7.06
CA ILE A 108 -16.17 -6.76 -8.08
C ILE A 108 -15.83 -8.20 -7.70
N LYS A 109 -15.37 -8.43 -6.47
CA LYS A 109 -15.05 -9.76 -5.94
C LYS A 109 -16.22 -10.72 -6.08
N LYS A 110 -17.43 -10.29 -5.70
CA LYS A 110 -18.63 -11.12 -5.84
C LYS A 110 -18.89 -11.50 -7.30
N LEU A 111 -18.80 -10.54 -8.24
CA LEU A 111 -19.00 -10.82 -9.67
C LEU A 111 -17.95 -11.81 -10.21
N GLU A 112 -16.69 -11.67 -9.78
CA GLU A 112 -15.60 -12.58 -10.17
C GLU A 112 -15.80 -13.99 -9.61
N LEU A 113 -16.19 -14.12 -8.34
CA LEU A 113 -16.49 -15.41 -7.71
C LEU A 113 -17.71 -16.08 -8.35
N ASP A 114 -18.78 -15.33 -8.61
CA ASP A 114 -19.99 -15.86 -9.27
C ASP A 114 -19.67 -16.36 -10.68
N MET A 115 -18.83 -15.63 -11.41
CA MET A 115 -18.37 -16.03 -12.76
C MET A 115 -17.46 -17.26 -12.69
N MET A 116 -16.53 -17.30 -11.73
CA MET A 116 -15.65 -18.45 -11.49
C MET A 116 -16.46 -19.72 -11.20
N GLN A 117 -17.49 -19.64 -10.35
CA GLN A 117 -18.37 -20.78 -10.06
C GLN A 117 -19.13 -21.25 -11.31
N GLN A 118 -19.63 -20.32 -12.13
CA GLN A 118 -20.40 -20.61 -13.34
C GLN A 118 -19.56 -21.29 -14.43
N ILE A 119 -18.28 -20.92 -14.57
CA ILE A 119 -17.38 -21.50 -15.58
C ILE A 119 -16.72 -22.79 -15.09
N SER A 120 -16.28 -22.84 -13.82
CA SER A 120 -15.31 -23.85 -13.38
C SER A 120 -15.93 -25.07 -12.71
N PHE A 121 -17.10 -24.92 -12.07
CA PHE A 121 -17.70 -25.99 -11.26
C PHE A 121 -19.04 -26.50 -11.80
N LYS A 122 -19.57 -25.91 -12.88
CA LYS A 122 -20.81 -26.38 -13.53
C LYS A 122 -20.47 -27.14 -14.81
N HIS A 123 -20.83 -28.43 -14.86
CA HIS A 123 -20.61 -29.29 -16.03
C HIS A 123 -21.31 -28.82 -17.30
N LYS A 124 -22.49 -28.20 -17.16
CA LYS A 124 -23.16 -27.46 -18.24
C LYS A 124 -22.96 -25.97 -17.98
N SER A 125 -21.90 -25.41 -18.56
CA SER A 125 -21.65 -23.97 -18.50
C SER A 125 -22.58 -23.25 -19.48
N GLN A 126 -23.04 -22.06 -19.09
CA GLN A 126 -23.67 -21.14 -20.04
C GLN A 126 -22.68 -20.76 -21.15
N LYS A 127 -23.18 -20.23 -22.27
CA LYS A 127 -22.29 -19.76 -23.34
C LYS A 127 -21.43 -18.62 -22.80
N VAL A 128 -20.12 -18.65 -23.08
CA VAL A 128 -19.18 -17.62 -22.61
C VAL A 128 -19.59 -16.21 -23.06
N THR A 129 -20.24 -16.07 -24.21
CA THR A 129 -20.76 -14.78 -24.70
C THR A 129 -21.82 -14.17 -23.77
N GLU A 130 -22.54 -14.97 -23.00
CA GLU A 130 -23.53 -14.48 -22.02
C GLU A 130 -22.86 -13.88 -20.77
N LEU A 131 -21.54 -14.10 -20.59
CA LEU A 131 -20.75 -13.54 -19.51
C LEU A 131 -20.10 -12.19 -19.85
N TYR A 132 -20.04 -11.81 -21.13
CA TYR A 132 -19.38 -10.56 -21.55
C TYR A 132 -19.92 -9.31 -20.85
N PRO A 133 -21.25 -9.12 -20.68
CA PRO A 133 -21.76 -7.97 -19.92
C PRO A 133 -21.24 -7.90 -18.48
N ARG A 134 -20.94 -9.06 -17.86
CA ARG A 134 -20.37 -9.11 -16.50
C ARG A 134 -18.89 -8.72 -16.51
N VAL A 135 -18.14 -9.09 -17.55
CA VAL A 135 -16.75 -8.66 -17.74
C VAL A 135 -16.70 -7.14 -17.91
N ASP A 136 -17.60 -6.57 -18.70
CA ASP A 136 -17.70 -5.12 -18.92
C ASP A 136 -18.04 -4.37 -17.61
N GLU A 137 -18.97 -4.90 -16.82
CA GLU A 137 -19.31 -4.32 -15.52
C GLU A 137 -18.13 -4.41 -14.52
N ILE A 138 -17.40 -5.53 -14.48
CA ILE A 138 -16.17 -5.65 -13.68
C ILE A 138 -15.16 -4.58 -14.12
N ALA A 139 -14.91 -4.43 -15.42
CA ALA A 139 -13.97 -3.45 -15.94
C ALA A 139 -14.36 -2.01 -15.56
N LYS A 140 -15.64 -1.66 -15.70
CA LYS A 140 -16.20 -0.38 -15.28
C LYS A 140 -15.98 -0.12 -13.78
N LEU A 141 -16.32 -1.09 -12.93
CA LEU A 141 -16.16 -0.96 -11.48
C LEU A 141 -14.69 -0.84 -11.06
N ARG A 142 -13.77 -1.59 -11.69
CA ARG A 142 -12.32 -1.47 -11.46
C ARG A 142 -11.80 -0.09 -11.86
N ALA A 143 -12.31 0.48 -12.96
CA ALA A 143 -11.98 1.83 -13.37
C ALA A 143 -12.48 2.88 -12.36
N GLU A 144 -13.72 2.77 -11.90
CA GLU A 144 -14.29 3.64 -10.85
C GLU A 144 -13.52 3.54 -9.53
N LEU A 145 -13.11 2.33 -9.14
CA LEU A 145 -12.28 2.10 -7.95
C LEU A 145 -10.90 2.76 -8.09
N THR A 146 -10.31 2.73 -9.29
CA THR A 146 -9.04 3.42 -9.58
C THR A 146 -9.18 4.93 -9.53
N LYS A 147 -10.31 5.49 -9.98
CA LYS A 147 -10.58 6.93 -9.82
C LYS A 147 -10.64 7.36 -8.35
N ILE A 148 -11.21 6.53 -7.47
CA ILE A 148 -11.15 6.76 -6.01
C ILE A 148 -9.70 6.76 -5.51
N HIS A 149 -8.83 5.89 -6.05
CA HIS A 149 -7.41 5.90 -5.70
C HIS A 149 -6.72 7.20 -6.10
N LEU A 150 -6.97 7.67 -7.32
CA LEU A 150 -6.40 8.92 -7.84
C LEU A 150 -6.86 10.12 -7.00
N GLU A 151 -8.13 10.16 -6.59
CA GLU A 151 -8.65 11.17 -5.65
C GLU A 151 -7.93 11.10 -4.30
N CYS A 152 -7.65 9.90 -3.78
CA CYS A 152 -6.88 9.72 -2.55
C CYS A 152 -5.45 10.26 -2.69
N ILE A 153 -4.79 9.98 -3.81
CA ILE A 153 -3.45 10.50 -4.12
C ILE A 153 -3.46 12.02 -4.13
N GLU A 154 -4.37 12.65 -4.89
CA GLU A 154 -4.50 14.10 -4.97
C GLU A 154 -4.72 14.74 -3.59
N LYS A 155 -5.65 14.19 -2.81
CA LYS A 155 -5.99 14.72 -1.48
C LYS A 155 -4.84 14.59 -0.48
N VAL A 156 -4.10 13.48 -0.49
CA VAL A 156 -2.93 13.33 0.39
C VAL A 156 -1.80 14.27 -0.04
N LYS A 157 -1.56 14.42 -1.35
CA LYS A 157 -0.56 15.40 -1.85
C LYS A 157 -0.88 16.82 -1.38
N ALA A 158 -2.15 17.22 -1.38
CA ALA A 158 -2.57 18.55 -0.94
C ALA A 158 -2.37 18.82 0.57
N VAL A 159 -2.15 17.78 1.38
CA VAL A 159 -1.88 17.91 2.83
C VAL A 159 -0.39 18.10 3.12
N LEU A 160 0.49 17.57 2.26
CA LEU A 160 1.93 17.63 2.42
C LEU A 160 2.49 18.96 1.91
N THR A 161 3.58 19.44 2.51
CA THR A 161 4.40 20.47 1.86
C THR A 161 5.17 19.85 0.69
N PRO A 162 5.67 20.66 -0.27
CA PRO A 162 6.55 20.17 -1.32
C PRO A 162 7.75 19.37 -0.77
N GLU A 163 8.40 19.86 0.28
CA GLU A 163 9.56 19.22 0.91
C GLU A 163 9.20 17.86 1.52
N GLN A 164 8.04 17.77 2.19
CA GLN A 164 7.55 16.50 2.71
C GLN A 164 7.20 15.51 1.61
N PHE A 165 6.68 15.99 0.48
CA PHE A 165 6.39 15.11 -0.65
C PHE A 165 7.67 14.57 -1.27
N GLU A 166 8.71 15.39 -1.45
CA GLU A 166 10.01 14.94 -1.94
C GLU A 166 10.69 13.96 -0.97
N GLU A 167 10.71 14.27 0.34
CA GLU A 167 11.23 13.34 1.37
C GLU A 167 10.50 11.99 1.35
N MET A 168 9.18 12.00 1.10
CA MET A 168 8.40 10.78 0.95
C MET A 168 8.81 9.97 -0.28
N LEU A 169 9.18 10.62 -1.39
CA LEU A 169 9.65 9.92 -2.58
C LEU A 169 11.00 9.24 -2.36
N ASP A 170 11.90 9.84 -1.58
CA ASP A 170 13.24 9.31 -1.30
C ASP A 170 13.22 7.91 -0.67
N TYR A 171 12.27 7.63 0.22
CA TYR A 171 12.08 6.28 0.78
C TYR A 171 10.99 5.47 0.08
N GLY A 172 10.08 6.14 -0.63
CA GLY A 172 8.89 5.55 -1.22
C GLY A 172 9.07 5.00 -2.64
N VAL A 173 10.08 5.49 -3.38
CA VAL A 173 10.38 5.05 -4.74
C VAL A 173 11.51 4.04 -4.72
N VAL A 174 11.18 2.76 -4.93
CA VAL A 174 12.17 1.67 -4.89
C VAL A 174 13.08 1.66 -6.13
N ASN A 175 12.60 2.19 -7.27
CA ASN A 175 13.35 2.27 -8.53
C ASN A 175 13.13 3.66 -9.16
N MET A 176 14.04 4.61 -8.94
CA MET A 176 13.97 5.92 -9.61
C MET A 176 14.86 6.03 -10.86
N PHE A 177 15.68 5.03 -11.17
CA PHE A 177 16.50 4.92 -12.38
C PHE A 177 16.73 3.46 -12.77
#